data_AF-A0A482J0S4-F1
#
_entry.id   AF-A0A482J0S4-F1
#
_cell.length_a   1.000
_cell.length_b   1.000
_cell.length_c   1.000
_cell.angle_alpha   90.00
_cell.angle_beta   90.00
_cell.angle_gamma   90.00
#
_symmetry.space_group_name_H-M   'P 1'
#
loop_
_entity.id
_entity.type
_entity.pdbx_description
1 polymer ?
#
loop_
_entity_poly.entity_id
_entity_poly.type
_entity_poly.pdbx_seq_one_letter_code
_entity_poly.pdbx_strand_id
1 'polypeptide(L)'
;MLGHERASGSRRCLCAACECCSPRAGQHHSGAAWFARWRIQPPLKRPCTLDSRLCRVTLVGKGAKPGKVALPPLAPHALDQYLAQRGLPVTPAHWKPDMPLLANLQGTVAITTPRLRDVLRRFFRLAADAIETDHPPLANKLGRATPHWMRHTHATQALAQGATLTTVRDNLQHASITTTSTYLHDDEMQRSQQLEQAFGRRR
;
A
#
# COMPACT_ATOMS: atom_id res chain seq x y z
N MET A 1 -45.67 -33.88 12.21
CA MET A 1 -44.51 -34.40 11.44
C MET A 1 -43.30 -33.59 11.85
N LEU A 2 -42.43 -34.23 12.62
CA LEU A 2 -41.12 -33.73 13.02
C LEU A 2 -40.19 -33.68 11.79
N GLY A 3 -39.36 -32.65 11.71
CA GLY A 3 -38.38 -32.46 10.64
C GLY A 3 -37.32 -31.45 11.09
N HIS A 4 -36.53 -31.88 12.08
CA HIS A 4 -35.35 -31.21 12.60
C HIS A 4 -34.22 -31.36 11.58
N GLU A 5 -33.55 -30.27 11.17
CA GLU A 5 -32.13 -30.37 10.83
C GLU A 5 -31.40 -29.04 11.07
N ARG A 6 -30.48 -29.09 12.05
CA ARG A 6 -29.51 -28.05 12.37
C ARG A 6 -28.31 -28.26 11.47
N ALA A 7 -27.86 -27.21 10.78
CA ALA A 7 -26.51 -27.16 10.25
C ALA A 7 -25.77 -25.98 10.90
N SER A 8 -25.05 -26.34 11.95
CA SER A 8 -23.97 -25.60 12.57
C SER A 8 -22.92 -25.22 11.51
N GLY A 9 -22.58 -23.93 11.43
CA GLY A 9 -21.60 -23.41 10.48
C GLY A 9 -20.96 -22.13 11.02
N SER A 10 -20.26 -22.27 12.15
CA SER A 10 -19.38 -21.26 12.75
C SER A 10 -18.41 -20.67 11.70
N ARG A 11 -18.71 -19.48 11.17
CA ARG A 11 -17.69 -18.63 10.54
C ARG A 11 -17.16 -17.68 11.60
N ARG A 12 -16.02 -18.07 12.19
CA ARG A 12 -15.20 -17.20 13.01
C ARG A 12 -14.77 -16.00 12.17
N CYS A 13 -15.26 -14.81 12.53
CA CYS A 13 -14.61 -13.56 12.17
C CYS A 13 -13.24 -13.53 12.85
N LEU A 14 -12.20 -13.89 12.12
CA LEU A 14 -10.81 -13.61 12.49
C LEU A 14 -10.52 -12.12 12.19
N CYS A 15 -11.07 -11.23 13.00
CA CYS A 15 -10.47 -9.93 13.23
C CYS A 15 -9.48 -10.12 14.39
N ALA A 16 -8.25 -10.55 14.06
CA ALA A 16 -7.16 -10.46 15.01
C ALA A 16 -6.85 -8.97 15.24
N ALA A 17 -7.13 -8.53 16.46
CA ALA A 17 -6.83 -7.22 16.99
C ALA A 17 -5.34 -6.89 16.82
N CYS A 18 -5.05 -5.70 16.29
CA CYS A 18 -3.74 -5.10 16.39
C CYS A 18 -3.68 -4.32 17.71
N GLU A 19 -3.46 -5.02 18.82
CA GLU A 19 -2.99 -4.41 20.06
C GLU A 19 -1.54 -3.99 19.89
N CYS A 20 -1.33 -2.73 19.52
CA CYS A 20 -0.01 -2.09 19.67
C CYS A 20 -0.25 -0.61 20.01
N CYS A 21 -0.75 -0.37 21.21
CA CYS A 21 -0.84 0.96 21.79
C CYS A 21 -0.54 0.85 23.29
N SER A 22 0.71 1.12 23.68
CA SER A 22 1.06 1.45 25.06
C SER A 22 1.74 2.84 25.09
N PRO A 23 1.36 3.73 26.02
CA PRO A 23 1.79 5.12 26.03
C PRO A 23 3.04 5.31 26.90
N ARG A 24 4.08 5.97 26.36
CA ARG A 24 4.94 6.82 27.20
C ARG A 24 5.62 7.91 26.38
N ALA A 25 5.45 9.13 26.88
CA ALA A 25 5.92 10.37 26.30
C ALA A 25 7.45 10.50 26.32
N GLY A 26 7.99 11.17 25.30
CA GLY A 26 9.37 11.62 25.24
C GLY A 26 9.56 12.51 24.02
N GLN A 27 9.51 13.82 24.24
CA GLN A 27 9.84 14.85 23.25
C GLN A 27 11.27 14.64 22.74
N HIS A 28 11.56 14.91 21.46
CA HIS A 28 12.67 15.77 21.01
C HIS A 28 12.73 15.81 19.46
N HIS A 29 12.44 16.99 18.94
CA HIS A 29 12.99 17.72 17.79
C HIS A 29 13.50 17.02 16.50
N SER A 30 13.17 17.73 15.41
CA SER A 30 13.96 17.91 14.17
C SER A 30 13.60 17.02 12.99
N GLY A 31 13.03 17.64 11.94
CA GLY A 31 12.87 16.99 10.64
C GLY A 31 11.92 17.65 9.64
N ALA A 32 11.52 18.91 9.83
CA ALA A 32 10.85 19.67 8.77
C ALA A 32 11.89 20.01 7.68
N ALA A 33 12.02 19.19 6.62
CA ALA A 33 12.76 19.61 5.42
C ALA A 33 12.77 18.70 4.16
N TRP A 34 12.03 17.60 3.95
CA TRP A 34 12.39 16.73 2.80
C TRP A 34 11.24 16.34 1.86
N PHE A 35 10.76 17.37 1.16
CA PHE A 35 9.84 17.29 0.01
C PHE A 35 10.58 16.87 -1.27
N ALA A 36 10.41 15.62 -1.71
CA ALA A 36 10.58 15.14 -3.11
C ALA A 36 10.48 13.59 -3.09
N ARG A 37 9.85 12.86 -4.01
CA ARG A 37 9.16 13.17 -5.26
C ARG A 37 8.54 11.86 -5.74
N TRP A 38 7.30 11.57 -5.35
CA TRP A 38 6.42 10.72 -6.16
C TRP A 38 5.57 11.63 -7.00
N ARG A 39 6.16 12.06 -8.13
CA ARG A 39 5.36 12.62 -9.19
C ARG A 39 4.82 11.42 -9.96
N ILE A 40 3.61 10.97 -9.60
CA ILE A 40 2.73 10.38 -10.61
C ILE A 40 2.69 11.47 -11.69
N GLN A 41 3.38 11.27 -12.81
CA GLN A 41 3.27 12.15 -13.95
C GLN A 41 2.20 11.55 -14.83
N PRO A 42 0.95 12.03 -14.75
CA PRO A 42 0.10 11.96 -15.92
C PRO A 42 0.76 12.81 -17.01
N PRO A 43 0.70 12.38 -18.26
CA PRO A 43 0.00 11.20 -18.73
C PRO A 43 0.88 9.95 -18.60
N LEU A 44 0.30 8.84 -18.14
CA LEU A 44 0.83 7.49 -18.41
C LEU A 44 0.74 7.28 -19.93
N LYS A 45 1.69 7.84 -20.68
CA LYS A 45 1.64 7.99 -22.14
C LYS A 45 2.24 6.78 -22.89
N ARG A 46 2.72 5.76 -22.19
CA ARG A 46 3.43 4.59 -22.75
C ARG A 46 3.13 3.35 -21.89
N PRO A 47 3.06 2.14 -22.49
CA PRO A 47 2.30 1.03 -21.91
C PRO A 47 2.88 0.59 -20.57
N CYS A 48 2.07 0.69 -19.52
CA CYS A 48 2.27 -0.14 -18.34
C CYS A 48 2.03 -1.59 -18.76
N THR A 49 3.10 -2.33 -19.07
CA THR A 49 2.97 -3.77 -19.30
C THR A 49 2.78 -4.44 -17.94
N LEU A 50 1.62 -5.05 -17.73
CA LEU A 50 1.38 -5.98 -16.63
C LEU A 50 1.86 -7.36 -17.07
N ASP A 51 2.88 -7.89 -16.41
CA ASP A 51 3.33 -9.27 -16.63
C ASP A 51 2.38 -10.21 -15.85
N SER A 52 1.66 -11.07 -16.57
CA SER A 52 0.65 -11.99 -16.00
C SER A 52 1.26 -13.15 -15.21
N ARG A 53 2.56 -13.44 -15.36
CA ARG A 53 3.25 -14.52 -14.61
C ARG A 53 3.86 -14.03 -13.31
N LEU A 54 4.17 -12.75 -13.25
CA LEU A 54 4.78 -12.07 -12.11
C LEU A 54 4.12 -10.70 -12.02
N CYS A 55 2.95 -10.57 -11.37
CA CYS A 55 2.15 -9.33 -11.28
C CYS A 55 2.99 -8.07 -11.01
N ARG A 56 3.53 -7.47 -12.06
CA ARG A 56 4.51 -6.39 -12.01
C ARG A 56 4.07 -5.31 -12.97
N VAL A 57 4.28 -4.06 -12.55
CA VAL A 57 4.05 -2.89 -13.39
C VAL A 57 5.40 -2.26 -13.71
N THR A 58 5.60 -1.94 -14.99
CA THR A 58 6.74 -1.11 -15.40
C THR A 58 6.34 0.36 -15.29
N LEU A 59 7.09 1.11 -14.50
CA LEU A 59 6.92 2.54 -14.31
C LEU A 59 8.09 3.27 -14.95
N VAL A 60 7.82 4.35 -15.69
CA VAL A 60 8.86 5.22 -16.25
C VAL A 60 8.95 6.47 -15.37
N GLY A 61 10.03 6.56 -14.61
CA GLY A 61 10.26 7.63 -13.63
C GLY A 61 10.93 8.88 -14.21
N LYS A 62 11.27 9.82 -13.31
CA LYS A 62 12.09 11.00 -13.65
C LYS A 62 13.46 10.50 -14.16
N GLY A 63 13.85 10.91 -15.36
CA GLY A 63 15.08 10.44 -16.02
C GLY A 63 14.88 9.29 -17.01
N ALA A 64 13.62 8.95 -17.34
CA ALA A 64 13.23 7.96 -18.36
C ALA A 64 13.73 6.53 -18.12
N LYS A 65 14.24 6.24 -16.92
CA LYS A 65 14.65 4.89 -16.54
C LYS A 65 13.41 4.06 -16.18
N PRO A 66 13.18 2.91 -16.84
CA PRO A 66 12.10 2.00 -16.46
C PRO A 66 12.47 1.30 -15.15
N GLY A 67 11.54 1.32 -14.20
CA GLY A 67 11.62 0.52 -12.97
C GLY A 67 10.45 -0.45 -12.90
N LYS A 68 10.72 -1.67 -12.43
CA LYS A 68 9.70 -2.71 -12.24
C LYS A 68 9.25 -2.69 -10.79
N VAL A 69 7.95 -2.59 -10.57
CA VAL A 69 7.32 -2.66 -9.25
C VAL A 69 6.48 -3.93 -9.18
N ALA A 70 6.76 -4.77 -8.20
CA ALA A 70 5.93 -5.92 -7.85
C ALA A 70 4.67 -5.42 -7.13
N LEU A 71 3.52 -5.87 -7.62
CA LEU A 71 2.24 -5.56 -7.03
C LEU A 71 1.86 -6.61 -5.99
N PRO A 72 1.27 -6.20 -4.85
CA PRO A 72 0.63 -7.14 -3.95
C PRO A 72 -0.54 -7.85 -4.66
N PRO A 73 -0.89 -9.09 -4.28
CA PRO A 73 -1.92 -9.88 -4.98
C PRO A 73 -3.29 -9.19 -5.11
N LEU A 74 -3.62 -8.30 -4.17
CA LEU A 74 -4.87 -7.53 -4.19
C LEU A 74 -4.91 -6.44 -5.26
N ALA A 75 -3.75 -5.91 -5.70
CA ALA A 75 -3.71 -4.78 -6.62
C ALA A 75 -4.17 -5.14 -8.05
N PRO A 76 -3.76 -6.27 -8.66
CA PRO A 76 -4.32 -6.72 -9.93
C PRO A 76 -5.84 -6.92 -9.85
N HIS A 77 -6.34 -7.55 -8.79
CA HIS A 77 -7.78 -7.76 -8.63
C HIS A 77 -8.57 -6.45 -8.56
N ALA A 78 -8.09 -5.48 -7.77
CA ALA A 78 -8.69 -4.16 -7.69
C ALA A 78 -8.65 -3.42 -9.04
N LEU A 79 -7.58 -3.60 -9.82
CA LEU A 79 -7.46 -3.02 -11.16
C LEU A 79 -8.47 -3.65 -12.13
N ASP A 80 -8.61 -4.98 -12.11
CA ASP A 80 -9.57 -5.70 -12.95
C ASP A 80 -11.01 -5.26 -12.66
N GLN A 81 -11.37 -5.19 -11.37
CA GLN A 81 -12.69 -4.69 -10.94
C GLN A 81 -12.95 -3.28 -11.46
N TYR A 82 -11.98 -2.39 -11.32
CA TYR A 82 -12.09 -1.01 -11.79
C TYR A 82 -12.18 -0.92 -13.33
N LEU A 83 -11.42 -1.72 -14.07
CA LEU A 83 -11.48 -1.74 -15.54
C LEU A 83 -12.83 -2.29 -16.03
N ALA A 84 -13.34 -3.35 -15.40
CA ALA A 84 -14.65 -3.91 -15.69
C ALA A 84 -15.78 -2.90 -15.44
N GLN A 85 -15.72 -2.14 -14.34
CA GLN A 85 -16.67 -1.06 -14.04
C GLN A 85 -16.65 0.07 -15.10
N ARG A 86 -15.53 0.25 -15.80
CA ARG A 86 -15.41 1.19 -16.91
C ARG A 86 -15.78 0.61 -18.27
N GLY A 87 -16.19 -0.67 -18.34
CA GLY A 87 -16.44 -1.37 -19.61
C GLY A 87 -15.17 -1.56 -20.43
N LEU A 88 -14.00 -1.59 -19.79
CA LEU A 88 -12.70 -1.77 -20.44
C LEU A 88 -12.23 -3.23 -20.33
N PRO A 89 -11.44 -3.72 -21.29
CA PRO A 89 -10.88 -5.06 -21.21
C PRO A 89 -9.94 -5.18 -20.01
N VAL A 90 -10.12 -6.22 -19.20
CA VAL A 90 -9.22 -6.53 -18.07
C VAL A 90 -7.91 -7.18 -18.53
N THR A 91 -7.91 -7.81 -19.71
CA THR A 91 -6.72 -8.45 -20.28
C THR A 91 -5.77 -7.41 -20.88
N PRO A 92 -4.51 -7.31 -20.42
CA PRO A 92 -3.55 -6.30 -20.90
C PRO A 92 -3.30 -6.32 -22.42
N ALA A 93 -3.40 -7.48 -23.07
CA ALA A 93 -3.20 -7.62 -24.51
C ALA A 93 -4.23 -6.82 -25.35
N HIS A 94 -5.36 -6.45 -24.77
CA HIS A 94 -6.42 -5.68 -25.44
C HIS A 94 -6.39 -4.19 -25.08
N TRP A 95 -5.40 -3.72 -24.33
CA TRP A 95 -5.31 -2.32 -23.95
C TRP A 95 -4.78 -1.46 -25.09
N LYS A 96 -5.50 -0.37 -25.40
CA LYS A 96 -5.01 0.64 -26.34
C LYS A 96 -3.84 1.42 -25.68
N PRO A 97 -2.73 1.71 -26.39
CA PRO A 97 -1.55 2.36 -25.80
C PRO A 97 -1.80 3.73 -25.15
N ASP A 98 -2.83 4.43 -25.61
CA ASP A 98 -3.28 5.76 -25.21
C ASP A 98 -4.41 5.73 -24.16
N MET A 99 -4.89 4.55 -23.79
CA MET A 99 -5.94 4.39 -22.78
C MET A 99 -5.43 4.82 -21.39
N PRO A 100 -6.07 5.80 -20.73
CA PRO A 100 -5.71 6.16 -19.37
C PRO A 100 -6.12 5.05 -18.42
N LEU A 101 -5.12 4.35 -17.85
CA LEU A 101 -5.35 3.29 -16.87
C LEU A 101 -6.16 3.83 -15.70
N LEU A 102 -5.70 4.89 -15.02
CA LEU A 102 -6.49 5.62 -14.03
C LEU A 102 -7.04 6.89 -14.67
N ALA A 103 -8.35 6.96 -14.88
CA ALA A 103 -9.01 8.08 -15.55
C ALA A 103 -9.76 8.98 -14.57
N ASN A 104 -10.11 10.18 -15.04
CA ASN A 104 -11.11 11.02 -14.37
C ASN A 104 -12.51 10.37 -14.43
N LEU A 105 -13.49 11.00 -13.78
CA LEU A 105 -14.86 10.49 -13.72
C LEU A 105 -15.53 10.37 -15.10
N GLN A 106 -15.14 11.22 -16.06
CA GLN A 106 -15.61 11.16 -17.45
C GLN A 106 -14.97 10.02 -18.25
N GLY A 107 -13.89 9.40 -17.74
CA GLY A 107 -13.21 8.29 -18.39
C GLY A 107 -12.36 8.66 -19.60
N THR A 108 -12.25 9.94 -19.96
CA THR A 108 -11.63 10.41 -21.21
C THR A 108 -10.15 10.74 -21.07
N VAL A 109 -9.72 11.19 -19.89
CA VAL A 109 -8.33 11.61 -19.63
C VAL A 109 -7.81 11.01 -18.32
N ALA A 110 -6.49 10.90 -18.20
CA ALA A 110 -5.86 10.40 -16.99
C ALA A 110 -6.21 11.29 -15.77
N ILE A 111 -6.42 10.66 -14.62
CA ILE A 111 -6.59 11.38 -13.35
C ILE A 111 -5.32 12.18 -13.03
N THR A 112 -5.49 13.40 -12.55
CA THR A 112 -4.36 14.23 -12.14
C THR A 112 -3.87 13.82 -10.75
N THR A 113 -2.58 14.00 -10.50
CA THR A 113 -1.96 13.69 -9.20
C THR A 113 -2.58 14.47 -8.03
N PRO A 114 -2.87 15.78 -8.15
CA PRO A 114 -3.60 16.50 -7.11
C PRO A 114 -4.97 15.89 -6.85
N ARG A 115 -5.71 15.54 -7.92
CA ARG A 115 -7.05 14.95 -7.77
C ARG A 115 -6.99 13.59 -7.09
N LEU A 116 -6.07 12.72 -7.49
CA LEU A 116 -5.89 11.41 -6.85
C LEU A 116 -5.54 11.56 -5.37
N ARG A 117 -4.66 12.51 -5.02
CA ARG A 117 -4.33 12.82 -3.62
C ARG A 117 -5.57 13.27 -2.84
N ASP A 118 -6.42 14.11 -3.44
CA ASP A 118 -7.61 14.61 -2.76
C ASP A 118 -8.68 13.51 -2.60
N VAL A 119 -8.82 12.61 -3.57
CA VAL A 119 -9.65 11.40 -3.47
C VAL A 119 -9.16 10.50 -2.32
N LEU A 120 -7.86 10.24 -2.24
CA LEU A 120 -7.27 9.43 -1.16
C LEU A 120 -7.47 10.07 0.21
N ARG A 121 -7.25 11.39 0.35
CA ARG A 121 -7.51 12.11 1.61
C ARG A 121 -8.98 12.00 2.02
N ARG A 122 -9.90 12.17 1.08
CA ARG A 122 -11.34 12.02 1.36
C ARG A 122 -11.66 10.61 1.82
N PHE A 123 -11.13 9.58 1.17
CA PHE A 123 -11.31 8.18 1.56
C PHE A 123 -10.87 7.94 3.01
N PHE A 124 -9.66 8.38 3.37
CA PHE A 124 -9.17 8.17 4.73
C PHE A 124 -9.92 8.96 5.79
N ARG A 125 -10.41 10.16 5.46
CA ARG A 125 -11.29 10.90 6.37
C ARG A 125 -12.60 10.16 6.61
N LEU A 126 -13.23 9.64 5.57
CA LEU A 126 -14.46 8.83 5.72
C LEU A 126 -14.21 7.56 6.55
N ALA A 127 -13.06 6.92 6.37
CA ALA A 127 -12.66 5.77 7.18
C ALA A 127 -12.41 6.16 8.64
N ALA A 128 -11.80 7.32 8.91
CA ALA A 128 -11.60 7.85 10.26
C ALA A 128 -12.95 8.13 10.94
N ASP A 129 -13.85 8.85 10.26
CA ASP A 129 -15.18 9.18 10.77
C ASP A 129 -15.97 7.91 11.13
N ALA A 130 -15.85 6.85 10.33
CA ALA A 130 -16.54 5.58 10.55
C ALA A 130 -16.07 4.78 11.77
N ILE A 131 -14.83 5.00 12.24
CA ILE A 131 -14.25 4.26 13.37
C ILE A 131 -13.99 5.13 14.59
N GLU A 132 -14.32 6.42 14.55
CA GLU A 132 -13.97 7.39 15.60
C GLU A 132 -14.51 6.96 16.96
N THR A 133 -15.73 6.40 17.01
CA THR A 133 -16.35 5.96 18.26
C THR A 133 -15.66 4.72 18.84
N ASP A 134 -15.28 3.77 17.99
CA ASP A 134 -14.73 2.48 18.42
C ASP A 134 -13.22 2.55 18.69
N HIS A 135 -12.49 3.37 17.94
CA HIS A 135 -11.04 3.45 18.02
C HIS A 135 -10.46 4.86 17.75
N PRO A 136 -10.70 5.84 18.65
CA PRO A 136 -10.29 7.24 18.46
C PRO A 136 -8.80 7.44 18.11
N PRO A 137 -7.82 6.71 18.71
CA PRO A 137 -6.41 6.86 18.36
C PRO A 137 -6.08 6.48 16.91
N LEU A 138 -6.79 5.49 16.36
CA LEU A 138 -6.59 5.04 14.98
C LEU A 138 -7.29 5.99 14.01
N ALA A 139 -8.49 6.45 14.37
CA ALA A 139 -9.22 7.46 13.61
C ALA A 139 -8.40 8.74 13.41
N ASN A 140 -7.76 9.25 14.47
CA ASN A 140 -6.87 10.40 14.37
C ASN A 140 -5.70 10.16 13.38
N LYS A 141 -5.08 8.97 13.43
CA LYS A 141 -4.01 8.59 12.49
C LYS A 141 -4.53 8.56 11.04
N LEU A 142 -5.70 7.96 10.81
CA LEU A 142 -6.33 7.90 9.48
C LEU A 142 -6.72 9.29 8.97
N GLY A 143 -7.23 10.19 9.82
CA GLY A 143 -7.60 11.55 9.44
C GLY A 143 -6.41 12.37 8.90
N ARG A 144 -5.18 11.99 9.24
CA ARG A 144 -3.93 12.63 8.78
C ARG A 144 -3.24 11.86 7.66
N ALA A 145 -3.82 10.77 7.17
CA ALA A 145 -3.22 9.91 6.17
C ALA A 145 -2.99 10.63 4.84
N THR A 146 -1.85 10.35 4.23
CA THR A 146 -1.44 10.89 2.93
C THR A 146 -0.85 9.78 2.06
N PRO A 147 -0.66 9.99 0.74
CA PRO A 147 0.04 9.02 -0.10
C PRO A 147 1.46 8.69 0.40
N HIS A 148 2.15 9.65 1.03
CA HIS A 148 3.46 9.39 1.63
C HIS A 148 3.36 8.49 2.85
N TRP A 149 2.36 8.71 3.71
CA TRP A 149 2.07 7.82 4.84
C TRP A 149 1.76 6.40 4.36
N MET A 150 0.93 6.23 3.32
CA MET A 150 0.66 4.90 2.74
C MET A 150 1.93 4.20 2.26
N ARG A 151 2.83 4.93 1.59
CA ARG A 151 4.12 4.38 1.15
C ARG A 151 4.96 3.93 2.32
N HIS A 152 5.01 4.73 3.38
CA HIS A 152 5.74 4.38 4.60
C HIS A 152 5.16 3.14 5.25
N THR A 153 3.84 3.09 5.45
CA THR A 153 3.15 1.92 6.00
C THR A 153 3.40 0.66 5.16
N HIS A 154 3.34 0.76 3.84
CA HIS A 154 3.65 -0.37 2.95
C HIS A 154 5.10 -0.86 3.13
N ALA A 155 6.07 0.06 3.22
CA ALA A 155 7.48 -0.28 3.38
C ALA A 155 7.76 -0.95 4.73
N THR A 156 7.30 -0.34 5.83
CA THR A 156 7.46 -0.88 7.19
C THR A 156 6.75 -2.22 7.34
N GLN A 157 5.52 -2.37 6.83
CA GLN A 157 4.80 -3.63 6.89
C GLN A 157 5.50 -4.73 6.09
N ALA A 158 6.04 -4.43 4.90
CA ALA A 158 6.78 -5.40 4.11
C ALA A 158 8.02 -5.92 4.86
N LEU A 159 8.77 -5.02 5.51
CA LEU A 159 9.92 -5.40 6.34
C LEU A 159 9.49 -6.23 7.56
N ALA A 160 8.40 -5.85 8.22
CA ALA A 160 7.84 -6.60 9.35
C ALA A 160 7.39 -8.03 8.96
N GLN A 161 6.96 -8.22 7.72
CA GLN A 161 6.60 -9.53 7.15
C GLN A 161 7.79 -10.29 6.55
N GLY A 162 9.03 -9.83 6.80
CA GLY A 162 10.25 -10.55 6.42
C GLY A 162 10.79 -10.23 5.02
N ALA A 163 10.25 -9.24 4.31
CA ALA A 163 10.86 -8.79 3.06
C ALA A 163 12.25 -8.20 3.33
N THR A 164 13.21 -8.46 2.44
CA THR A 164 14.55 -7.88 2.57
C THR A 164 14.56 -6.39 2.27
N LEU A 165 15.49 -5.64 2.88
CA LEU A 165 15.65 -4.21 2.62
C LEU A 165 15.93 -3.90 1.14
N THR A 166 16.65 -4.79 0.44
CA THR A 166 16.90 -4.68 -1.01
C THR A 166 15.62 -4.84 -1.82
N THR A 167 14.76 -5.80 -1.47
CA THR A 167 13.46 -5.99 -2.10
C THR A 167 12.58 -4.75 -1.94
N VAL A 168 12.51 -4.20 -0.73
CA VAL A 168 11.74 -2.98 -0.45
C VAL A 168 12.31 -1.79 -1.21
N ARG A 169 13.64 -1.61 -1.22
CA ARG A 169 14.31 -0.54 -1.99
C ARG A 169 13.94 -0.59 -3.46
N ASP A 170 14.05 -1.77 -4.07
CA ASP A 170 13.82 -1.96 -5.51
C ASP A 170 12.35 -1.77 -5.86
N ASN A 171 11.44 -2.31 -5.04
CA ASN A 171 10.01 -2.14 -5.24
C ASN A 171 9.55 -0.68 -5.06
N LEU A 172 10.20 0.05 -4.14
CA LEU A 172 10.03 1.48 -3.96
C LEU A 172 10.80 2.32 -4.98
N GLN A 173 11.61 1.71 -5.86
CA GLN A 173 12.47 2.39 -6.83
C GLN A 173 13.37 3.48 -6.21
N HIS A 174 13.91 3.21 -5.02
CA HIS A 174 14.91 4.08 -4.40
C HIS A 174 16.28 3.86 -5.04
N ALA A 175 16.97 4.95 -5.37
CA ALA A 175 18.31 4.88 -5.95
C ALA A 175 19.38 4.43 -4.93
N SER A 176 19.12 4.60 -3.63
CA SER A 176 20.03 4.23 -2.56
C SER A 176 19.34 3.38 -1.50
N ILE A 177 20.08 2.43 -0.94
CA ILE A 177 19.66 1.64 0.21
C ILE A 177 19.51 2.52 1.46
N THR A 178 20.30 3.59 1.60
CA THR A 178 20.24 4.54 2.71
C THR A 178 18.89 5.24 2.81
N THR A 179 18.25 5.56 1.68
CA THR A 179 16.89 6.14 1.69
C THR A 179 15.85 5.13 2.18
N THR A 180 16.15 3.83 2.05
CA THR A 180 15.24 2.75 2.46
C THR A 180 15.49 2.33 3.91
N SER A 181 16.71 2.49 4.43
CA SER A 181 17.01 2.22 5.85
C SER A 181 16.23 3.12 6.80
N THR A 182 15.67 4.23 6.33
CA THR A 182 14.72 5.05 7.11
C THR A 182 13.48 4.29 7.58
N TYR A 183 13.13 3.16 6.95
CA TYR A 183 12.00 2.33 7.37
C TYR A 183 12.35 1.28 8.44
N LEU A 184 13.62 1.19 8.84
CA LEU A 184 14.10 0.28 9.89
C LEU A 184 14.02 0.89 11.30
N HIS A 185 13.51 2.12 11.45
CA HIS A 185 13.51 2.78 12.76
C HIS A 185 12.64 2.05 13.78
N ASP A 186 13.36 1.51 14.76
CA ASP A 186 13.06 1.04 16.11
C ASP A 186 11.64 0.55 16.40
N ASP A 187 11.50 -0.77 16.21
CA ASP A 187 10.84 -1.58 17.22
C ASP A 187 11.93 -2.44 17.91
N GLU A 188 12.39 -2.00 19.08
CA GLU A 188 13.41 -2.70 19.87
C GLU A 188 12.98 -4.14 20.20
N MET A 189 11.67 -4.38 20.33
CA MET A 189 11.13 -5.73 20.48
C MET A 189 11.31 -6.55 19.20
N GLN A 190 11.08 -5.95 18.04
CA GLN A 190 11.29 -6.62 16.76
C GLN A 190 12.78 -6.96 16.56
N ARG A 191 13.69 -6.06 16.94
CA ARG A 191 15.13 -6.32 16.91
C ARG A 191 15.51 -7.48 17.82
N SER A 192 14.98 -7.50 19.05
CA SER A 192 15.24 -8.58 20.00
C SER A 192 14.70 -9.93 19.49
N GLN A 193 13.46 -9.95 18.97
CA GLN A 193 12.85 -11.15 18.39
C GLN A 193 13.65 -11.69 17.19
N GLN A 194 14.15 -10.81 16.32
CA GLN A 194 14.96 -11.22 15.17
C GLN A 194 16.29 -11.85 15.60
N LEU A 195 16.95 -11.30 16.63
CA LEU A 195 18.18 -11.88 17.20
C LEU A 195 17.90 -13.23 17.88
N GLU A 196 16.80 -13.34 18.62
CA GLU A 196 16.37 -14.62 19.21
C GLU A 196 16.07 -15.68 18.14
N GLN A 197 15.45 -15.32 17.01
CA GLN A 197 15.21 -16.27 15.92
C GLN A 197 16.51 -16.70 15.23
N ALA A 198 17.45 -15.77 15.05
CA ALA A 198 18.70 -16.04 14.32
C ALA A 198 19.70 -16.85 15.16
N PHE A 199 19.79 -16.55 16.46
CA PHE A 199 20.82 -17.09 17.35
C PHE A 199 20.26 -17.86 18.55
N GLY A 200 18.93 -17.99 18.66
CA GLY A 200 18.28 -18.79 19.68
C GLY A 200 18.74 -20.24 19.59
N ARG A 201 19.07 -20.82 20.74
CA ARG A 201 19.46 -22.23 20.85
C ARG A 201 18.35 -23.09 20.25
N ARG A 202 18.63 -23.74 19.12
CA ARG A 202 17.76 -24.81 18.59
C ARG A 202 17.70 -25.90 19.66
N ARG A 203 16.52 -26.09 20.25
CA ARG A 203 16.24 -27.23 21.13
C ARG A 203 16.02 -28.48 20.31
#